data_AF-A0A920VVS1-F1
#
_entry.id   AF-A0A920VVS1-F1
#
_cell.length_a   1.000
_cell.length_b   1.000
_cell.length_c   1.000
_cell.angle_alpha   90.00
_cell.angle_beta   90.00
_cell.angle_gamma   90.00
#
_symmetry.space_group_name_H-M   'P 1'
#
loop_
_entity.id
_entity.type
_entity.pdbx_description
1 polymer ?
#
loop_
_entity_poly.entity_id
_entity_poly.type
_entity_poly.pdbx_seq_one_letter_code
_entity_poly.pdbx_strand_id
1 'polypeptide(L)' 'MSDWIIDLGPEGGSGGGEIVAEGSPEQVSRSKASYTGKYLKKKLNTKKTQGIKKAAS' A
#
# COMPACT_ATOMS: atom_id res chain seq x y z
N MET A 1 -8.91 9.93 -0.91
CA MET A 1 -7.82 9.71 -1.89
C MET A 1 -6.57 10.13 -1.17
N SER A 2 -5.56 9.26 -1.11
CA SER A 2 -4.27 9.62 -0.49
C SER A 2 -3.29 9.77 -1.62
N ASP A 3 -2.70 10.95 -1.74
CA ASP A 3 -1.69 11.24 -2.75
C ASP A 3 -0.30 10.75 -2.30
N TRP A 4 -0.12 10.57 -0.98
CA TRP A 4 1.11 10.10 -0.36
C TRP A 4 0.83 9.28 0.90
N ILE A 5 1.66 8.26 1.15
CA ILE A 5 1.63 7.38 2.32
C ILE A 5 3.02 7.38 2.94
N ILE A 6 3.07 7.45 4.28
CA ILE A 6 4.28 7.21 5.08
C ILE A 6 3.95 6.03 5.99
N ASP A 7 4.72 4.95 5.89
CA ASP A 7 4.58 3.74 6.70
C ASP A 7 5.67 3.71 7.76
N LEU A 8 5.25 3.66 9.02
CA LEU A 8 6.12 3.67 10.19
C LEU A 8 6.17 2.28 10.83
N GLY A 9 7.36 1.86 11.24
CA GLY A 9 7.58 0.53 11.79
C GLY A 9 9.08 0.25 11.97
N PRO A 10 9.54 -1.02 11.90
CA PRO A 10 8.79 -2.23 11.56
C PRO A 10 7.83 -2.73 12.66
N GLU A 11 8.05 -2.34 13.91
CA GLU A 11 7.24 -2.74 15.07
C GLU A 11 6.65 -1.51 15.78
N GLY A 12 5.75 -1.73 16.74
CA GLY A 12 5.22 -0.68 17.61
C GLY A 12 6.05 -0.46 18.88
N GLY A 13 6.05 0.76 19.42
CA GLY A 13 6.75 1.07 20.67
C GLY A 13 8.27 1.22 20.47
N SER A 14 9.08 0.64 21.36
CA SER A 14 10.54 0.83 21.39
C SER A 14 11.29 0.29 20.16
N GLY A 15 10.65 -0.57 19.35
CA GLY A 15 11.19 -1.10 18.09
C GLY A 15 10.61 -0.43 16.83
N GLY A 16 9.85 0.66 17.01
CA GLY A 16 9.32 1.49 15.92
C GLY A 16 10.06 2.81 15.78
N GLY A 17 9.56 3.66 14.87
CA GLY A 17 10.10 5.01 14.66
C GLY A 17 10.95 5.16 13.39
N GLU A 18 11.09 4.09 12.61
CA GLU A 18 11.73 4.17 11.29
C GLU A 18 10.68 4.31 10.18
N ILE A 19 11.07 4.97 9.10
CA ILE A 19 10.29 5.01 7.86
C ILE A 19 10.57 3.71 7.10
N VAL A 20 9.55 2.85 7.06
CA VAL A 20 9.63 1.52 6.41
C VAL A 20 9.32 1.64 4.91
N ALA A 21 8.44 2.56 4.53
CA ALA A 21 8.15 2.90 3.14
C ALA A 21 7.47 4.28 3.07
N GLU A 22 7.71 5.01 1.98
CA GLU A 22 6.97 6.23 1.67
C GLU A 22 6.71 6.34 0.17
N GLY A 23 5.67 7.07 -0.21
CA GLY A 23 5.30 7.32 -1.61
C GLY A 23 3.81 7.17 -1.89
N SER A 24 3.45 7.12 -3.17
CA SER A 24 2.08 6.87 -3.59
C SER A 24 1.56 5.51 -3.08
N PRO A 25 0.24 5.30 -3.00
CA PRO A 25 -0.33 4.00 -2.64
C PRO A 25 0.20 2.84 -3.49
N GLU A 26 0.44 3.07 -4.78
CA GLU A 26 1.04 2.09 -5.68
C GLU A 26 2.51 1.82 -5.35
N GLN A 27 3.29 2.85 -5.02
CA GLN A 27 4.69 2.71 -4.62
C GLN A 27 4.81 1.91 -3.31
N VAL A 28 4.06 2.30 -2.28
CA VAL A 28 4.07 1.62 -0.97
C VAL A 28 3.56 0.18 -1.09
N SER A 29 2.58 -0.09 -1.97
CA SER A 29 2.07 -1.45 -2.21
C SER A 29 3.11 -2.44 -2.76
N ARG A 30 4.22 -1.93 -3.34
CA ARG A 30 5.33 -2.75 -3.84
C ARG A 30 6.40 -3.01 -2.78
N SER A 31 6.40 -2.28 -1.67
CA SER A 31 7.33 -2.50 -0.57
C SER A 31 7.01 -3.81 0.16
N LYS A 32 7.99 -4.71 0.23
CA LYS A 32 7.88 -5.99 0.97
C LYS A 32 8.02 -5.78 2.48
N ALA A 33 8.73 -4.73 2.89
CA ALA A 33 8.95 -4.36 4.28
C ALA A 33 7.71 -3.71 4.90
N SER A 34 6.89 -3.04 4.07
CA SER A 34 5.66 -2.38 4.52
C SER A 34 4.54 -3.37 4.82
N TYR A 35 4.07 -3.41 6.07
CA TYR A 35 2.86 -4.15 6.42
C TYR A 35 1.64 -3.54 5.74
N THR A 36 1.54 -2.21 5.76
CA THR A 36 0.49 -1.45 5.07
C THR A 36 0.47 -1.75 3.56
N GLY A 37 1.64 -1.83 2.93
CA GLY A 37 1.83 -2.17 1.52
C GLY A 37 1.24 -3.53 1.13
N LYS A 38 1.35 -4.54 2.01
CA LYS A 38 0.77 -5.88 1.77
C LYS A 38 -0.76 -5.82 1.68
N TYR A 39 -1.42 -4.99 2.48
CA TYR A 39 -2.87 -4.79 2.42
C TYR A 39 -3.29 -3.91 1.24
N LEU A 40 -2.53 -2.84 0.97
CA LEU A 40 -2.75 -1.98 -0.19
C LEU A 40 -2.71 -2.76 -1.50
N LYS A 41 -1.74 -3.67 -1.66
CA LYS A 41 -1.61 -4.51 -2.86
C LYS A 41 -2.88 -5.29 -3.18
N LYS A 42 -3.53 -5.86 -2.16
CA LYS A 42 -4.80 -6.60 -2.33
C LYS A 42 -5.92 -5.68 -2.80
N LYS A 43 -6.06 -4.49 -2.19
CA LYS A 43 -7.09 -3.50 -2.53
C LYS A 43 -6.89 -2.86 -3.90
N LEU A 44 -5.64 -2.58 -4.30
CA LEU A 44 -5.31 -2.03 -5.63
C LEU A 44 -5.50 -3.08 -6.74
N ASN A 45 -5.16 -4.34 -6.49
CA ASN A 45 -5.43 -5.42 -7.45
C ASN A 45 -6.93 -5.59 -7.70
N THR A 46 -7.78 -5.50 -6.67
CA THR A 46 -9.24 -5.57 -6.87
C THR A 46 -9.79 -4.42 -7.72
N LYS A 47 -9.18 -3.22 -7.67
CA LYS A 47 -9.57 -2.11 -8.56
C LYS A 47 -9.19 -2.37 -10.02
N LYS A 48 -8.02 -2.96 -10.27
CA LYS A 48 -7.62 -3.39 -11.63
C LYS A 48 -8.65 -4.36 -12.22
N THR A 49 -9.09 -5.37 -11.46
CA THR A 49 -10.05 -6.35 -11.96
C THR A 49 -11.44 -5.78 -12.21
N GLN A 50 -11.88 -4.79 -11.44
CA GLN A 50 -13.18 -4.13 -11.64
C GLN A 50 -13.19 -3.18 -12.85
N GLY A 51 -12.06 -2.50 -13.13
CA GLY A 51 -11.94 -1.65 -14.33
C GLY A 51 -12.06 -2.44 -15.64
N ILE A 52 -11.54 -3.67 -15.66
CA ILE A 52 -11.63 -4.56 -16.84
C ILE A 52 -13.07 -5.06 -17.04
N LYS A 53 -13.79 -5.40 -15.97
CA LYS A 53 -15.19 -5.85 -16.05
C LYS A 53 -16.16 -4.74 -16.47
N LYS A 54 -15.89 -3.48 -16.10
CA LYS A 54 -16.74 -2.33 -16.47
C LYS A 54 -16.58 -1.91 -17.93
N ALA A 55 -15.46 -2.23 -18.57
CA ALA A 55 -15.21 -1.95 -19.98
C ALA A 55 -15.75 -3.04 -20.94
N ALA A 56 -16.23 -4.16 -20.41
CA ALA A 56 -16.76 -5.29 -21.16
C ALA A 56 -18.30 -5.43 -21.01
N SER A 57 -19.00 -4.35 -20.67
CA SER A 57 -20.47 -4.23 -20.66
C SER A 57 -20.91 -2.95 -21.35
#